data_AF-A0A1R1S3X3-F1
#
_entry.id   AF-A0A1R1S3X3-F1
#
_cell.length_a   1.000
_cell.length_b   1.000
_cell.length_c   1.000
_cell.angle_alpha   90.00
_cell.angle_beta   90.00
_cell.angle_gamma   90.00
#
_symmetry.space_group_name_H-M   'P 1'
#
loop_
_entity.id
_entity.type
_entity.pdbx_description
1 polymer ?
#
loop_
_entity_poly.entity_id
_entity_poly.type
_entity_poly.pdbx_seq_one_letter_code
_entity_poly.pdbx_strand_id
1 'polypeptide(L)'
;PPAVVVWRPPTPGVGATPDAALSAVRGVMALLRAWSDEPRLADSRLVVLTRGAVAPDGDGGEPVDPAAAAVWGCAAAVQAEHPGRLFLVDADAGADTATEAVPAAVARGAVLDEPRIALRGDTLFAPRLSLSSAAAGGGAFDPEGTVLVTDAGGPLAEAVAERLVRQEGVKRLLLVRFEGTDGTNDHTADDTNDAMTDETRWGARVRVATVDPLDAAALERVVEGSIRPIR
;
A
#
# COMPACT_ATOMS: atom_id res chain seq x y z
N PRO A 1 19.65 -22.20 19.39
CA PRO A 1 18.89 -20.93 19.16
C PRO A 1 17.48 -21.09 19.74
N PRO A 2 16.75 -20.01 20.09
CA PRO A 2 15.34 -20.13 20.46
C PRO A 2 14.53 -20.69 19.28
N ALA A 3 13.53 -21.54 19.56
CA ALA A 3 12.68 -22.10 18.51
C ALA A 3 11.76 -21.03 17.87
N VAL A 4 11.37 -20.01 18.65
CA VAL A 4 10.52 -18.90 18.22
C VAL A 4 11.14 -17.59 18.71
N VAL A 5 11.26 -16.62 17.82
CA VAL A 5 11.69 -15.25 18.11
C VAL A 5 10.52 -14.32 17.80
N VAL A 6 10.03 -13.61 18.81
CA VAL A 6 9.00 -12.57 18.60
C VAL A 6 9.70 -11.24 18.45
N TRP A 7 9.43 -10.56 17.34
CA TRP A 7 9.96 -9.24 17.05
C TRP A 7 8.82 -8.29 16.73
N ARG A 8 8.81 -7.14 17.41
CA ARG A 8 7.89 -6.05 17.15
C ARG A 8 8.65 -4.95 16.40
N PRO A 9 8.35 -4.71 15.11
CA PRO A 9 8.98 -3.63 14.37
C PRO A 9 8.65 -2.27 14.99
N PRO A 10 9.62 -1.33 15.05
CA PRO A 10 9.30 0.04 15.38
C PRO A 10 8.42 0.63 14.27
N THR A 11 7.21 1.03 14.64
CA THR A 11 6.26 1.69 13.74
C THR A 11 5.95 3.07 14.32
N PRO A 12 5.91 4.12 13.47
CA PRO A 12 5.73 5.49 13.94
C PRO A 12 4.30 5.80 14.41
N GLY A 13 3.34 4.92 14.15
CA GLY A 13 1.94 5.08 14.53
C GLY A 13 1.09 5.79 13.48
N VAL A 14 -0.21 5.84 13.74
CA VAL A 14 -1.20 6.53 12.88
C VAL A 14 -0.85 8.03 12.76
N GLY A 15 -0.91 8.56 11.54
CA GLY A 15 -0.61 9.97 11.26
C GLY A 15 0.89 10.27 11.09
N ALA A 16 1.74 9.23 11.04
CA ALA A 16 3.14 9.38 10.73
C ALA A 16 3.38 10.01 9.35
N THR A 17 4.49 10.71 9.21
CA THR A 17 4.92 11.26 7.92
C THR A 17 5.32 10.14 6.96
N PRO A 18 5.25 10.36 5.63
CA PRO A 18 5.73 9.41 4.63
C PRO A 18 7.18 8.96 4.86
N ASP A 19 8.06 9.88 5.25
CA ASP A 19 9.47 9.57 5.56
C ASP A 19 9.62 8.62 6.75
N ALA A 20 8.81 8.80 7.80
CA ALA A 20 8.82 7.92 8.96
C ALA A 20 8.33 6.51 8.59
N ALA A 21 7.28 6.42 7.76
CA ALA A 21 6.79 5.14 7.25
C ALA A 21 7.84 4.44 6.38
N LEU A 22 8.49 5.17 5.46
CA LEU A 22 9.55 4.65 4.62
C LEU A 22 10.77 4.17 5.43
N SER A 23 11.15 4.92 6.46
CA SER A 23 12.22 4.54 7.39
C SER A 23 11.89 3.23 8.12
N ALA A 24 10.65 3.07 8.60
CA ALA A 24 10.19 1.84 9.23
C ALA A 24 10.26 0.63 8.26
N VAL A 25 9.80 0.80 7.02
CA VAL A 25 9.88 -0.24 5.97
C VAL A 25 11.33 -0.61 5.67
N ARG A 26 12.22 0.38 5.50
CA ARG A 26 13.66 0.14 5.27
C ARG A 26 14.30 -0.62 6.42
N GLY A 27 13.99 -0.24 7.66
CA GLY A 27 14.47 -0.93 8.86
C GLY A 27 14.00 -2.38 8.91
N VAL A 28 12.73 -2.63 8.58
CA VAL A 28 12.17 -3.98 8.54
C VAL A 28 12.83 -4.82 7.46
N MET A 29 12.97 -4.29 6.24
CA MET A 29 13.62 -5.01 5.15
C MET A 29 15.07 -5.36 5.47
N ALA A 30 15.82 -4.45 6.11
CA ALA A 30 17.18 -4.73 6.54
C ALA A 30 17.25 -5.87 7.56
N LEU A 31 16.35 -5.87 8.55
CA LEU A 31 16.30 -6.92 9.57
C LEU A 31 15.86 -8.27 9.00
N LEU A 32 14.80 -8.29 8.18
CA LEU A 32 14.30 -9.53 7.58
C LEU A 32 15.36 -10.17 6.69
N ARG A 33 16.10 -9.38 5.90
CA ARG A 33 17.25 -9.88 5.12
C ARG A 33 18.34 -10.46 6.02
N ALA A 34 18.79 -9.69 7.03
CA ALA A 34 19.82 -10.16 7.96
C ALA A 34 19.41 -11.43 8.71
N TRP A 35 18.13 -11.55 9.11
CA TRP A 35 17.59 -12.74 9.75
C TRP A 35 17.53 -13.93 8.79
N SER A 36 17.11 -13.72 7.54
CA SER A 36 17.03 -14.78 6.53
C SER A 36 18.41 -15.35 6.19
N ASP A 37 19.43 -14.49 6.19
CA ASP A 37 20.80 -14.82 5.83
C ASP A 37 21.64 -15.37 7.01
N GLU A 38 21.12 -15.34 8.25
CA GLU A 38 21.85 -15.78 9.45
C GLU A 38 21.77 -17.31 9.64
N PRO A 39 22.85 -18.09 9.43
CA PRO A 39 22.80 -19.55 9.48
C PRO A 39 22.47 -20.08 10.87
N ARG A 40 22.81 -19.36 11.95
CA ARG A 40 22.49 -19.78 13.32
C ARG A 40 21.00 -19.73 13.64
N LEU A 41 20.21 -19.04 12.81
CA LEU A 41 18.76 -18.88 12.95
C LEU A 41 17.99 -19.70 11.90
N ALA A 42 18.66 -20.59 11.16
CA ALA A 42 18.04 -21.43 10.13
C ALA A 42 16.81 -22.20 10.65
N ASP A 43 16.94 -22.79 11.85
CA ASP A 43 15.88 -23.56 12.51
C ASP A 43 14.94 -22.73 13.39
N SER A 44 15.16 -21.40 13.47
CA SER A 44 14.31 -20.50 14.26
C SER A 44 13.14 -20.01 13.42
N ARG A 45 11.98 -19.83 14.08
CA ARG A 45 10.82 -19.16 13.48
C ARG A 45 10.73 -17.72 13.96
N LEU A 46 10.56 -16.78 13.03
CA LEU A 46 10.36 -15.37 13.34
C LEU A 46 8.87 -15.04 13.37
N VAL A 47 8.40 -14.46 14.46
CA VAL A 47 7.06 -13.86 14.56
C VAL A 47 7.21 -12.35 14.42
N VAL A 48 6.65 -11.78 13.35
CA VAL A 48 6.56 -10.34 13.15
C VAL A 48 5.25 -9.88 13.78
N LEU A 49 5.35 -9.17 14.90
CA LEU A 49 4.21 -8.64 15.64
C LEU A 49 3.97 -7.17 15.24
N THR A 50 2.84 -6.89 14.59
CA THR A 50 2.39 -5.54 14.26
C THR A 50 1.19 -5.14 15.11
N ARG A 51 0.80 -3.86 15.00
CA ARG A 51 -0.42 -3.32 15.58
C ARG A 51 -1.09 -2.40 14.57
N GLY A 52 -2.40 -2.59 14.37
CA GLY A 52 -3.18 -1.76 13.47
C GLY A 52 -2.75 -1.88 12.00
N ALA A 53 -1.99 -2.91 11.63
CA ALA A 53 -1.55 -3.12 10.26
C ALA A 53 -2.67 -3.64 9.35
N VAL A 54 -3.72 -4.23 9.95
CA VAL A 54 -4.88 -4.78 9.24
C VAL A 54 -6.18 -4.46 9.99
N ALA A 55 -7.30 -4.44 9.26
CA ALA A 55 -8.64 -4.22 9.81
C ALA A 55 -9.53 -5.46 9.57
N PRO A 56 -9.44 -6.49 10.42
CA PRO A 56 -10.24 -7.71 10.26
C PRO A 56 -11.75 -7.48 10.46
N ASP A 57 -12.11 -6.42 11.20
CA ASP A 57 -13.51 -6.04 11.49
C ASP A 57 -14.13 -5.12 10.42
N GLY A 58 -13.40 -4.83 9.34
CA GLY A 58 -13.85 -3.94 8.26
C GLY A 58 -13.93 -2.47 8.65
N ASP A 59 -14.80 -1.72 7.95
CA ASP A 59 -14.89 -0.25 8.01
C ASP A 59 -15.40 0.31 9.36
N GLY A 60 -15.87 -0.55 10.27
CA GLY A 60 -16.34 -0.16 11.60
C GLY A 60 -15.24 -0.13 12.68
N GLY A 61 -14.02 -0.54 12.35
CA GLY A 61 -12.89 -0.65 13.29
C GLY A 61 -12.05 0.63 13.40
N GLU A 62 -10.97 0.53 14.19
CA GLU A 62 -9.93 1.56 14.21
C GLU A 62 -9.27 1.71 12.83
N PRO A 63 -8.91 2.93 12.39
CA PRO A 63 -8.20 3.13 11.14
C PRO A 63 -6.89 2.34 11.08
N VAL A 64 -6.62 1.74 9.92
CA VAL A 64 -5.34 1.07 9.66
C VAL A 64 -4.20 2.07 9.73
N ASP A 65 -3.13 1.72 10.44
CA ASP A 65 -1.86 2.44 10.41
C ASP A 65 -1.14 2.12 9.09
N PRO A 66 -0.99 3.09 8.16
CA PRO A 66 -0.37 2.83 6.86
C PRO A 66 1.09 2.38 6.96
N ALA A 67 1.84 2.85 7.95
CA ALA A 67 3.22 2.44 8.16
C ALA A 67 3.28 0.99 8.64
N ALA A 68 2.41 0.60 9.58
CA ALA A 68 2.31 -0.78 10.04
C ALA A 68 1.81 -1.72 8.92
N ALA A 69 0.87 -1.29 8.10
CA ALA A 69 0.39 -2.04 6.93
C ALA A 69 1.48 -2.28 5.88
N ALA A 70 2.32 -1.27 5.62
CA ALA A 70 3.46 -1.42 4.72
C ALA A 70 4.48 -2.44 5.25
N VAL A 71 4.78 -2.39 6.56
CA VAL A 71 5.63 -3.37 7.24
C VAL A 71 5.05 -4.79 7.13
N TRP A 72 3.74 -4.93 7.35
CA TRP A 72 3.03 -6.21 7.20
C TRP A 72 3.12 -6.76 5.77
N GLY A 73 2.92 -5.90 4.76
CA GLY A 73 3.05 -6.26 3.34
C GLY A 73 4.46 -6.73 2.99
N CYS A 74 5.50 -6.02 3.44
CA CYS A 74 6.89 -6.43 3.23
C CYS A 74 7.21 -7.78 3.90
N ALA A 75 6.81 -7.96 5.16
CA ALA A 75 6.99 -9.23 5.87
C ALA A 75 6.23 -10.38 5.19
N ALA A 76 5.03 -10.11 4.67
CA ALA A 76 4.22 -11.08 3.94
C ALA A 76 4.89 -11.53 2.62
N ALA A 77 5.59 -10.61 1.93
CA ALA A 77 6.38 -10.94 0.75
C ALA A 77 7.58 -11.85 1.11
N VAL A 78 8.35 -11.50 2.14
CA VAL A 78 9.47 -12.34 2.62
C VAL A 78 8.99 -13.72 3.10
N GLN A 79 7.83 -13.79 3.76
CA GLN A 79 7.22 -15.05 4.19
C GLN A 79 6.92 -15.98 3.01
N ALA A 80 6.54 -15.44 1.85
CA ALA A 80 6.28 -16.25 0.66
C ALA A 80 7.55 -16.94 0.13
N GLU A 81 8.73 -16.31 0.32
CA GLU A 81 10.04 -16.87 -0.04
C GLU A 81 10.59 -17.85 1.01
N HIS A 82 10.11 -17.76 2.25
CA HIS A 82 10.52 -18.64 3.36
C HIS A 82 9.33 -19.28 4.10
N PRO A 83 8.57 -20.19 3.45
CA PRO A 83 7.40 -20.82 4.05
C PRO A 83 7.72 -21.52 5.38
N GLY A 84 6.84 -21.36 6.36
CA GLY A 84 6.97 -21.98 7.69
C GLY A 84 8.04 -21.38 8.60
N ARG A 85 8.85 -20.42 8.13
CA ARG A 85 9.86 -19.75 8.97
C ARG A 85 9.43 -18.38 9.48
N LEU A 86 8.46 -17.72 8.84
CA LEU A 86 7.88 -16.46 9.31
C LEU A 86 6.41 -16.64 9.67
N PHE A 87 5.99 -16.05 10.78
CA PHE A 87 4.60 -15.90 11.21
C PHE A 87 4.29 -14.42 11.38
N LEU A 88 3.13 -13.97 10.88
CA LEU A 88 2.71 -12.58 10.99
C LEU A 88 1.51 -12.51 11.94
N VAL A 89 1.63 -11.69 12.98
CA VAL A 89 0.57 -11.48 13.98
C VAL A 89 0.30 -10.00 14.12
N ASP A 90 -0.93 -9.54 13.87
CA ASP A 90 -1.32 -8.15 14.10
C ASP A 90 -2.24 -8.10 15.32
N ALA A 91 -1.80 -7.47 16.40
CA ALA A 91 -2.47 -7.54 17.69
C ALA A 91 -2.80 -6.16 18.29
N ASP A 92 -3.88 -6.13 19.06
CA ASP A 92 -4.41 -4.92 19.69
C ASP A 92 -3.48 -4.27 20.73
N ALA A 93 -3.94 -3.10 21.21
CA ALA A 93 -3.22 -2.30 22.17
C ALA A 93 -2.80 -3.03 23.45
N GLY A 94 -3.69 -3.89 23.95
CA GLY A 94 -3.52 -4.66 25.18
C GLY A 94 -2.80 -6.00 25.03
N ALA A 95 -2.52 -6.44 23.79
CA ALA A 95 -1.76 -7.66 23.55
C ALA A 95 -0.26 -7.31 23.50
N ASP A 96 0.44 -7.47 24.63
CA ASP A 96 1.89 -7.34 24.68
C ASP A 96 2.58 -8.69 24.38
N THR A 97 3.83 -8.64 23.90
CA THR A 97 4.65 -9.84 23.58
C THR A 97 4.87 -10.74 24.79
N ALA A 98 4.83 -10.18 26.00
CA ALA A 98 4.95 -10.90 27.28
C ALA A 98 3.63 -11.53 27.76
N THR A 99 2.49 -11.18 27.17
CA THR A 99 1.19 -11.76 27.50
C THR A 99 1.04 -13.12 26.82
N GLU A 100 0.43 -14.11 27.48
CA GLU A 100 0.22 -15.47 26.90
C GLU A 100 -0.56 -15.47 25.57
N ALA A 101 -1.30 -14.39 25.27
CA ALA A 101 -2.13 -14.27 24.08
C ALA A 101 -1.36 -14.37 22.76
N VAL A 102 -0.20 -13.70 22.62
CA VAL A 102 0.58 -13.74 21.36
C VAL A 102 1.22 -15.12 21.14
N PRO A 103 1.92 -15.74 22.12
CA PRO A 103 2.39 -17.11 21.99
C PRO A 103 1.26 -18.12 21.71
N ALA A 104 0.10 -17.97 22.36
CA ALA A 104 -1.05 -18.83 22.11
C ALA A 104 -1.60 -18.68 20.69
N ALA A 105 -1.72 -17.44 20.19
CA ALA A 105 -2.12 -17.16 18.81
C ALA A 105 -1.17 -17.79 17.79
N VAL A 106 0.15 -17.67 18.01
CA VAL A 106 1.18 -18.29 17.15
C VAL A 106 1.07 -19.81 17.18
N ALA A 107 0.91 -20.41 18.36
CA ALA A 107 0.76 -21.85 18.50
C ALA A 107 -0.51 -22.37 17.80
N ARG A 108 -1.64 -21.67 17.96
CA ARG A 108 -2.90 -22.00 17.27
C ARG A 108 -2.77 -21.85 15.75
N GLY A 109 -2.18 -20.77 15.28
CA GLY A 109 -1.93 -20.55 13.86
C GLY A 109 -1.06 -21.64 13.25
N ALA A 110 0.02 -22.03 13.92
CA ALA A 110 0.88 -23.12 13.47
C ALA A 110 0.15 -24.48 13.39
N VAL A 111 -0.79 -24.76 14.30
CA VAL A 111 -1.61 -25.99 14.27
C VAL A 111 -2.62 -25.98 13.13
N LEU A 112 -3.16 -24.80 12.80
CA LEU A 112 -4.18 -24.63 11.77
C LEU A 112 -3.59 -24.31 10.37
N ASP A 113 -2.27 -24.25 10.25
CA ASP A 113 -1.56 -23.79 9.05
C ASP A 113 -1.99 -22.38 8.61
N GLU A 114 -2.20 -21.49 9.59
CA GLU A 114 -2.53 -20.08 9.40
C GLU A 114 -1.31 -19.22 9.76
N PRO A 115 -0.44 -18.90 8.78
CA PRO A 115 0.81 -18.19 9.04
C PRO A 115 0.62 -16.66 9.15
N ARG A 116 -0.61 -16.16 8.98
CA ARG A 116 -1.00 -14.74 9.10
C ARG A 116 -2.26 -14.64 9.92
N ILE A 117 -2.21 -13.95 11.05
CA ILE A 117 -3.34 -13.84 11.97
C ILE A 117 -3.49 -12.41 12.49
N ALA A 118 -4.72 -11.94 12.60
CA ALA A 118 -5.05 -10.78 13.43
C ALA A 118 -5.68 -11.24 14.74
N LEU A 119 -5.21 -10.70 15.86
CA LEU A 119 -5.73 -10.96 17.20
C LEU A 119 -6.49 -9.71 17.67
N ARG A 120 -7.80 -9.86 17.88
CA ARG A 120 -8.68 -8.83 18.46
C ARG A 120 -9.35 -9.36 19.71
N GLY A 121 -9.02 -8.81 20.87
CA GLY A 121 -9.36 -9.44 22.17
C GLY A 121 -8.90 -10.90 22.21
N ASP A 122 -9.84 -11.84 22.35
CA ASP A 122 -9.58 -13.29 22.34
C ASP A 122 -9.87 -13.97 20.98
N THR A 123 -10.22 -13.17 19.95
CA THR A 123 -10.61 -13.69 18.63
C THR A 123 -9.45 -13.65 17.66
N LEU A 124 -9.22 -14.77 16.97
CA LEU A 124 -8.24 -14.91 15.90
C LEU A 124 -8.93 -14.84 14.55
N PHE A 125 -8.42 -13.97 13.68
CA PHE A 125 -8.85 -13.84 12.29
C PHE A 125 -7.73 -14.27 11.37
N ALA A 126 -8.08 -15.04 10.33
CA ALA A 126 -7.16 -15.42 9.26
C ALA A 126 -7.61 -14.77 7.94
N PRO A 127 -6.70 -14.19 7.13
CA PRO A 127 -7.07 -13.54 5.90
C PRO A 127 -7.56 -14.55 4.87
N ARG A 128 -8.61 -14.19 4.14
CA ARG A 128 -9.16 -14.94 3.02
C ARG A 128 -9.55 -14.00 1.88
N LEU A 129 -9.26 -14.43 0.66
CA LEU A 129 -9.79 -13.79 -0.53
C LEU A 129 -11.17 -14.38 -0.81
N SER A 130 -12.15 -13.52 -1.02
CA SER A 130 -13.50 -13.90 -1.40
C SER A 130 -13.94 -13.10 -2.62
N LEU A 131 -14.92 -13.62 -3.35
CA LEU A 131 -15.52 -12.89 -4.46
C LEU A 131 -16.37 -11.75 -3.88
N SER A 132 -16.03 -10.52 -4.24
CA SER A 132 -16.85 -9.36 -3.94
C SER A 132 -17.84 -9.14 -5.09
N SER A 133 -19.13 -8.98 -4.76
CA SER A 133 -20.08 -8.43 -5.72
C SER A 133 -19.72 -6.97 -5.95
N ALA A 134 -19.64 -6.53 -7.21
CA ALA A 134 -19.41 -5.13 -7.53
C ALA A 134 -20.40 -4.26 -6.75
N ALA A 135 -19.90 -3.37 -5.90
CA ALA A 135 -20.74 -2.42 -5.19
C ALA A 135 -21.45 -1.57 -6.24
N ALA A 136 -22.79 -1.67 -6.30
CA ALA A 136 -23.60 -0.78 -7.11
C ALA A 136 -23.58 0.60 -6.46
N GLY A 137 -22.61 1.44 -6.84
CA GLY A 137 -22.53 2.80 -6.30
C GLY A 137 -21.11 3.34 -6.23
N GLY A 138 -20.52 3.64 -7.38
CA GLY A 138 -19.63 4.79 -7.47
C GLY A 138 -20.49 6.03 -7.61
N GLY A 139 -20.27 7.06 -6.80
CA GLY A 139 -20.87 8.38 -7.06
C GLY A 139 -20.47 8.85 -8.46
N ALA A 140 -21.39 9.49 -9.18
CA ALA A 140 -21.06 10.06 -10.49
C ALA A 140 -19.95 11.11 -10.35
N PHE A 141 -18.98 11.09 -11.26
CA PHE A 141 -18.00 12.15 -11.35
C PHE A 141 -18.68 13.48 -11.66
N ASP A 142 -18.20 14.55 -11.04
CA ASP A 142 -18.67 15.90 -11.36
C ASP A 142 -18.17 16.26 -12.78
N PRO A 143 -19.05 16.44 -13.78
CA PRO A 143 -18.64 16.82 -15.13
C PRO A 143 -17.96 18.20 -15.16
N GLU A 144 -18.17 19.03 -14.14
CA GLU A 144 -17.51 20.32 -13.98
C GLU A 144 -16.19 20.25 -13.18
N GLY A 145 -15.89 19.10 -12.57
CA GLY A 145 -14.65 18.83 -11.84
C GLY A 145 -13.46 18.48 -12.74
N THR A 146 -12.29 18.33 -12.10
CA THR A 146 -11.07 17.78 -12.72
C THR A 146 -10.74 16.43 -12.08
N VAL A 147 -10.49 15.40 -12.88
CA VAL A 147 -9.98 14.11 -12.38
C VAL A 147 -8.48 14.05 -12.57
N LEU A 148 -7.75 13.77 -11.49
CA LEU A 148 -6.30 13.61 -11.50
C LEU A 148 -5.94 12.12 -11.65
N VAL A 149 -5.05 11.81 -12.59
CA VAL A 149 -4.47 10.47 -12.78
C VAL A 149 -2.97 10.57 -12.55
N THR A 150 -2.45 9.86 -11.55
CA THR A 150 -1.01 9.75 -11.28
C THR A 150 -0.38 8.66 -12.12
N ASP A 151 0.95 8.73 -12.30
CA ASP A 151 1.72 7.81 -13.13
C ASP A 151 1.18 7.70 -14.57
N ALA A 152 0.81 8.86 -15.13
CA ALA A 152 0.09 8.94 -16.40
C ALA A 152 0.95 8.68 -17.66
N GLY A 153 2.03 7.90 -17.54
CA GLY A 153 3.00 7.65 -18.62
C GLY A 153 2.78 6.34 -19.39
N GLY A 154 1.91 5.44 -18.91
CA GLY A 154 1.79 4.07 -19.41
C GLY A 154 0.41 3.68 -19.97
N PRO A 155 0.30 2.49 -20.58
CA PRO A 155 -0.93 1.99 -21.21
C PRO A 155 -2.10 1.82 -20.24
N LEU A 156 -1.82 1.58 -18.95
CA LEU A 156 -2.87 1.53 -17.92
C LEU A 156 -3.51 2.90 -17.70
N ALA A 157 -2.69 3.96 -17.64
CA ALA A 157 -3.20 5.32 -17.50
C ALA A 157 -4.05 5.73 -18.71
N GLU A 158 -3.65 5.31 -19.92
CA GLU A 158 -4.44 5.51 -21.13
C GLU A 158 -5.81 4.83 -21.06
N ALA A 159 -5.85 3.55 -20.67
CA ALA A 159 -7.10 2.82 -20.51
C ALA A 159 -8.01 3.42 -19.43
N VAL A 160 -7.43 3.90 -18.32
CA VAL A 160 -8.16 4.60 -17.25
C VAL A 160 -8.73 5.92 -17.75
N ALA A 161 -7.91 6.75 -18.42
CA ALA A 161 -8.36 8.01 -19.00
C ALA A 161 -9.49 7.82 -20.03
N GLU A 162 -9.36 6.81 -20.89
CA GLU A 162 -10.40 6.47 -21.86
C GLU A 162 -11.72 6.11 -21.17
N ARG A 163 -11.68 5.25 -20.15
CA ARG A 163 -12.86 4.88 -19.37
C ARG A 163 -13.49 6.10 -18.70
N LEU A 164 -12.68 6.93 -18.04
CA LEU A 164 -13.15 8.13 -17.35
C LEU A 164 -13.90 9.06 -18.30
N VAL A 165 -13.38 9.28 -19.51
CA VAL A 165 -14.01 10.20 -20.46
C VAL A 165 -15.21 9.57 -21.18
N ARG A 166 -15.07 8.33 -21.67
CA ARG A 166 -16.09 7.68 -22.52
C ARG A 166 -17.24 7.07 -21.73
N GLN A 167 -16.97 6.51 -20.56
CA GLN A 167 -17.96 5.79 -19.75
C GLN A 167 -18.44 6.63 -18.58
N GLU A 168 -17.54 7.36 -17.94
CA GLU A 168 -17.85 8.13 -16.72
C GLU A 168 -18.12 9.63 -17.00
N GLY A 169 -18.01 10.07 -18.26
CA GLY A 169 -18.39 11.41 -18.71
C GLY A 169 -17.45 12.54 -18.29
N VAL A 170 -16.25 12.22 -17.78
CA VAL A 170 -15.25 13.19 -17.33
C VAL A 170 -14.85 14.12 -18.48
N LYS A 171 -14.82 15.44 -18.22
CA LYS A 171 -14.50 16.47 -19.23
C LYS A 171 -13.15 17.14 -19.03
N ARG A 172 -12.48 16.92 -17.89
CA ARG A 172 -11.19 17.52 -17.57
C ARG A 172 -10.30 16.50 -16.87
N LEU A 173 -9.16 16.23 -17.47
CA LEU A 173 -8.12 15.35 -16.95
C LEU A 173 -6.88 16.15 -16.58
N LEU A 174 -6.32 15.84 -15.41
CA LEU A 174 -4.99 16.24 -15.00
C LEU A 174 -4.12 15.00 -14.92
N LEU A 175 -3.24 14.84 -15.90
CA LEU A 175 -2.37 13.69 -16.02
C LEU A 175 -1.02 14.04 -15.40
N VAL A 176 -0.71 13.43 -14.26
CA VAL A 176 0.53 13.64 -13.53
C VAL A 176 1.48 12.50 -13.84
N ARG A 177 2.61 12.83 -14.45
CA ARG A 177 3.70 11.90 -14.70
C ARG A 177 4.77 12.07 -13.64
N PHE A 178 5.34 10.97 -13.20
CA PHE A 178 6.44 11.01 -12.26
C PHE A 178 7.76 11.08 -13.02
N GLU A 179 8.64 11.96 -12.55
CA GLU A 179 10.02 11.99 -13.03
C GLU A 179 10.71 10.67 -12.67
N GLY A 180 11.48 10.10 -13.60
CA GLY A 180 12.27 8.91 -13.29
C GLY A 180 13.37 9.24 -12.29
N THR A 181 13.39 8.53 -11.17
CA THR A 181 14.35 8.72 -10.06
C THR A 181 15.81 8.38 -10.41
N ASP A 182 16.03 7.79 -11.58
CA ASP A 182 17.26 7.14 -12.01
C ASP A 182 17.71 7.61 -13.40
N GLY A 183 17.04 8.62 -13.99
CA GLY A 183 17.37 9.15 -15.31
C GLY A 183 17.17 8.15 -16.46
N THR A 184 16.71 6.93 -16.17
CA THR A 184 16.47 5.83 -17.11
C THR A 184 15.03 5.75 -17.60
N ASN A 185 14.14 6.61 -17.10
CA ASN A 185 12.81 6.80 -17.66
C ASN A 185 12.87 7.85 -18.78
N ASP A 186 13.80 7.66 -19.72
CA ASP A 186 13.72 8.24 -21.05
C ASP A 186 12.72 7.41 -21.87
N HIS A 187 11.47 7.34 -21.37
CA HIS A 187 10.35 7.13 -22.27
C HIS A 187 10.14 8.46 -22.96
N THR A 188 11.03 8.70 -23.93
CA THR A 188 10.94 9.68 -25.02
C THR A 188 9.83 10.68 -24.82
N ALA A 189 10.20 11.86 -24.36
CA ALA A 189 9.35 13.04 -24.26
C ALA A 189 8.82 13.53 -25.64
N ASP A 190 8.71 12.67 -26.66
CA ASP A 190 8.36 13.05 -28.03
C ASP A 190 7.15 12.28 -28.58
N ASP A 191 7.10 10.93 -28.52
CA ASP A 191 6.05 10.19 -29.26
C ASP A 191 4.76 9.89 -28.46
N THR A 192 4.85 9.61 -27.16
CA THR A 192 3.68 9.41 -26.28
C THR A 192 3.06 10.74 -25.80
N ASN A 193 3.72 11.87 -26.05
CA ASN A 193 3.26 13.19 -25.64
C ASN A 193 2.05 13.69 -26.44
N ASP A 194 2.01 13.47 -27.75
CA ASP A 194 0.94 14.00 -28.62
C ASP A 194 -0.39 13.28 -28.42
N ALA A 195 -0.35 11.94 -28.35
CA ALA A 195 -1.54 11.11 -28.27
C ALA A 195 -2.36 11.31 -26.99
N MET A 196 -1.70 11.62 -25.87
CA MET A 196 -2.35 11.80 -24.58
C MET A 196 -2.78 13.26 -24.34
N THR A 197 -2.11 14.23 -24.97
CA THR A 197 -2.48 15.65 -24.88
C THR A 197 -3.53 16.08 -25.90
N ASP A 198 -3.82 15.25 -26.90
CA ASP A 198 -4.85 15.53 -27.91
C ASP A 198 -6.27 15.56 -27.32
N GLU A 199 -6.70 16.75 -26.89
CA GLU A 199 -8.05 16.99 -26.39
C GLU A 199 -9.15 16.58 -27.37
N THR A 200 -8.87 16.60 -28.69
CA THR A 200 -9.84 16.21 -29.72
C THR A 200 -10.07 14.70 -29.71
N ARG A 201 -8.98 13.93 -29.57
CA ARG A 201 -9.05 12.47 -29.41
C ARG A 201 -9.84 12.08 -28.18
N TRP A 202 -9.63 12.77 -27.07
CA TRP A 202 -10.29 12.46 -25.81
C TRP A 202 -11.73 13.00 -25.76
N GLY A 203 -12.01 14.14 -26.38
CA GLY A 203 -13.26 14.87 -26.16
C GLY A 203 -13.34 15.47 -24.75
N ALA A 204 -12.18 15.72 -24.14
CA ALA A 204 -11.99 16.26 -22.80
C ALA A 204 -10.77 17.19 -22.80
N ARG A 205 -10.76 18.17 -21.90
CA ARG A 205 -9.58 19.00 -21.68
C ARG A 205 -8.52 18.20 -20.96
N VAL A 206 -7.28 18.24 -21.43
CA VAL A 206 -6.18 17.48 -20.85
C VAL A 206 -5.04 18.41 -20.51
N ARG A 207 -4.67 18.42 -19.22
CA ARG A 207 -3.42 19.05 -18.78
C ARG A 207 -2.47 17.97 -18.30
N VAL A 208 -1.24 18.04 -18.78
CA VAL A 208 -0.17 17.13 -18.33
C VAL A 208 0.79 17.92 -17.46
N ALA A 209 1.16 17.33 -16.33
CA ALA A 209 2.22 17.83 -15.47
C ALA A 209 3.23 16.71 -15.23
N THR A 210 4.50 17.08 -15.12
CA THR A 210 5.57 16.19 -14.70
C THR A 210 6.06 16.69 -13.34
N VAL A 211 6.11 15.80 -12.35
CA VAL A 211 6.52 16.14 -10.98
C VAL A 211 7.36 15.01 -10.39
N ASP A 212 8.30 15.35 -9.51
CA ASP A 212 8.83 14.39 -8.56
C ASP A 212 7.71 14.02 -7.56
N PRO A 213 7.31 12.74 -7.44
CA PRO A 213 6.30 12.31 -6.47
C PRO A 213 6.70 12.56 -5.02
N LEU A 214 7.98 12.80 -4.73
CA LEU A 214 8.49 13.10 -3.40
C LEU A 214 8.49 14.61 -3.09
N ASP A 215 8.30 15.47 -4.09
CA ASP A 215 8.17 16.92 -3.89
C ASP A 215 6.70 17.30 -3.64
N ALA A 216 6.32 17.30 -2.36
CA ALA A 216 4.99 17.68 -1.93
C ALA A 216 4.60 19.10 -2.38
N ALA A 217 5.54 20.04 -2.43
CA ALA A 217 5.27 21.42 -2.85
C ALA A 217 5.11 21.54 -4.37
N ALA A 218 5.79 20.72 -5.17
CA ALA A 218 5.52 20.61 -6.60
C ALA A 218 4.13 20.02 -6.87
N LEU A 219 3.76 18.96 -6.14
CA LEU A 219 2.43 18.35 -6.27
C LEU A 219 1.32 19.32 -5.87
N GLU A 220 1.50 20.05 -4.76
CA GLU A 220 0.56 21.09 -4.31
C GLU A 220 0.36 22.17 -5.38
N ARG A 221 1.44 22.71 -5.96
CA ARG A 221 1.35 23.68 -7.07
C ARG A 221 0.61 23.11 -8.29
N VAL A 222 0.82 21.83 -8.60
CA VAL A 222 0.10 21.17 -9.70
C VAL A 222 -1.39 21.02 -9.39
N VAL A 223 -1.74 20.67 -8.17
CA VAL A 223 -3.13 20.55 -7.71
C VAL A 223 -3.82 21.92 -7.69
N GLU A 224 -3.18 22.95 -7.13
CA GLU A 224 -3.70 24.32 -7.08
C GLU A 224 -3.81 24.96 -8.47
N GLY A 225 -2.89 24.62 -9.38
CA GLY A 225 -2.94 25.04 -10.77
C GLY A 225 -4.01 24.34 -11.61
N SER A 226 -4.87 23.50 -11.01
CA SER A 226 -6.02 22.91 -11.70
C SER A 226 -7.08 23.98 -12.00
N ILE A 227 -7.65 23.91 -13.21
CA ILE A 227 -8.62 24.91 -13.71
C ILE A 227 -9.92 24.90 -12.87
N ARG A 228 -10.23 23.76 -12.25
CA ARG A 228 -11.41 23.50 -11.42
C ARG A 228 -11.03 22.56 -10.28
N PRO A 229 -11.77 22.56 -9.16
CA PRO A 229 -11.50 21.69 -8.02
C PRO A 229 -11.35 20.22 -8.43
N ILE A 230 -10.40 19.54 -7.81
CA ILE A 230 -10.22 18.10 -7.95
C ILE A 230 -11.27 17.40 -7.10
N ARG A 231 -11.99 16.42 -7.66
CA ARG A 231 -12.97 15.59 -6.95
C ARG A 231 -12.74 14.12 -7.23
#